data_AF-A0A1V5VIA9-F1
#
_entry.id   AF-A0A1V5VIA9-F1
#
_cell.length_a   1.000
_cell.length_b   1.000
_cell.length_c   1.000
_cell.angle_alpha   90.00
_cell.angle_beta   90.00
_cell.angle_gamma   90.00
#
_symmetry.space_group_name_H-M   'P 1'
#
loop_
_entity.id
_entity.type
_entity.pdbx_description
1 polymer ?
#
loop_
_entity_poly.entity_id
_entity_poly.type
_entity_poly.pdbx_seq_one_letter_code
_entity_poly.pdbx_strand_id
1 'polypeptide(L)'
;MESKTEIIKRLFFCIVCMWLVMCNTNGQSNIEKSFSYLEFNVEKENEEVQYYMCFRLSHKISMWADHKCHNKINDTLFYAALSSDLDTLFVFNFETYQVKTIALNKTPPYSIDHIYYHNHDSIFIIYKRVFIYNHTDNQFDLILINSEGDVVNTYSLNQMPYIYKGNIDYMIEYAFQDIKENRIINGNLLIPLGIYSPPVYDTNFIKFNPKLLCSYNLANKSLKMLNVKFPTQDIGKNFHPDCDHSFIKICYDKNHNLIVFFPYSNHLYRYDFDLDTMFLIQCVYDNTFQNIDFASRKKDEYYMDIRFSNPEWYDRENCYIRRLSILNYKNYVNTLIIEVMDSNFNHIAYMFDNKNYKTPFYSNNKLLAFNKHNDLPYLVTPKKTLKTISWQEYEENHFTQKFLSSKRKISIIQYLKKKHIPKNALVVVINLRYPCGSCLKYLMSEMKNNLEAYKKNKIYWLCSIISKLKSGIFAT
;
A
#
# COMPACT_ATOMS: atom_id res chain seq x y z
N MET A 1 36.20 -56.81 -25.74
CA MET A 1 36.36 -55.37 -26.03
C MET A 1 34.96 -54.76 -26.07
N GLU A 2 34.57 -53.99 -25.05
CA GLU A 2 33.31 -53.23 -25.09
C GLU A 2 33.38 -52.24 -26.27
N SER A 3 32.27 -52.12 -27.03
CA SER A 3 32.21 -51.21 -28.17
C SER A 3 32.26 -49.76 -27.69
N LYS A 4 32.91 -48.88 -28.45
CA LYS A 4 32.97 -47.43 -28.15
C LYS A 4 31.59 -46.82 -27.89
N THR A 5 30.55 -47.36 -28.53
CA THR A 5 29.16 -46.93 -28.38
C THR A 5 28.61 -47.20 -26.99
N GLU A 6 28.97 -48.32 -26.35
CA GLU A 6 28.53 -48.62 -24.98
C GLU A 6 29.24 -47.77 -23.93
N ILE A 7 30.53 -47.45 -24.17
CA ILE A 7 31.28 -46.54 -23.30
C ILE A 7 30.64 -45.14 -23.33
N ILE A 8 30.25 -44.64 -24.51
CA ILE A 8 29.61 -43.32 -24.67
C ILE A 8 28.24 -43.28 -23.99
N LYS A 9 27.41 -44.32 -24.13
CA LYS A 9 26.09 -44.38 -23.47
C LYS A 9 26.21 -44.36 -21.94
N ARG A 10 27.17 -45.10 -21.37
CA ARG A 10 27.41 -45.08 -19.92
C ARG A 10 27.91 -43.72 -19.44
N LEU A 11 28.80 -43.06 -20.19
CA LEU A 11 29.26 -41.71 -19.87
C LEU A 11 28.11 -40.69 -19.91
N PHE A 12 27.26 -40.76 -20.93
CA PHE A 12 26.10 -39.86 -21.04
C PHE A 12 25.09 -40.12 -19.90
N PHE A 13 24.83 -41.38 -19.56
CA PHE A 13 23.98 -41.74 -18.42
C PHE A 13 24.56 -41.25 -17.09
N CYS A 14 25.86 -41.40 -16.85
CA CYS A 14 26.53 -40.87 -15.67
C CYS A 14 26.47 -39.35 -15.58
N ILE A 15 26.61 -38.63 -16.71
CA ILE A 15 26.49 -37.18 -16.75
C ILE A 15 25.04 -36.75 -16.44
N VAL A 16 24.04 -37.40 -17.04
CA VAL A 16 22.62 -37.10 -16.77
C VAL A 16 22.25 -37.43 -15.33
N CYS A 17 22.74 -38.55 -14.77
CA CYS A 17 22.55 -38.89 -13.36
C CYS A 17 23.26 -37.90 -12.43
N MET A 18 24.49 -37.46 -12.74
CA MET A 18 25.14 -36.40 -11.96
C MET A 18 24.38 -35.07 -12.07
N TRP A 19 23.85 -34.73 -13.24
CA TRP A 19 23.04 -33.51 -13.43
C TRP A 19 21.73 -33.59 -12.65
N LEU A 20 21.03 -34.74 -12.67
CA LEU A 20 19.83 -34.99 -11.87
C LEU A 20 20.12 -35.01 -10.36
N VAL A 21 21.27 -35.53 -9.94
CA VAL A 21 21.71 -35.49 -8.53
C VAL A 21 22.09 -34.08 -8.13
N MET A 22 22.74 -33.27 -8.99
CA MET A 22 23.02 -31.85 -8.72
C MET A 22 21.72 -31.01 -8.70
N CYS A 23 20.74 -31.32 -9.56
CA CYS A 23 19.42 -30.69 -9.52
C CYS A 23 18.59 -31.12 -8.30
N ASN A 24 18.75 -32.35 -7.80
CA ASN A 24 18.05 -32.85 -6.60
C ASN A 24 18.78 -32.55 -5.28
N THR A 25 20.08 -32.21 -5.30
CA THR A 25 20.84 -31.76 -4.11
C THR A 25 20.74 -30.26 -3.85
N ASN A 26 20.04 -29.51 -4.72
CA ASN A 26 19.45 -28.22 -4.34
C ASN A 26 18.15 -28.38 -3.51
N GLY A 27 17.76 -29.62 -3.17
CA GLY A 27 16.73 -29.93 -2.20
C GLY A 27 17.25 -29.80 -0.77
N GLN A 28 16.85 -28.72 -0.10
CA GLN A 28 16.74 -28.60 1.36
C GLN A 28 17.99 -29.01 2.15
N SER A 29 19.07 -28.24 2.02
CA SER A 29 19.85 -27.98 3.22
C SER A 29 18.98 -27.09 4.12
N ASN A 30 18.67 -27.55 5.33
CA ASN A 30 18.20 -26.70 6.44
C ASN A 30 19.33 -25.75 6.85
N ILE A 31 19.89 -24.98 5.91
CA ILE A 31 20.69 -23.82 6.25
C ILE A 31 19.69 -22.87 6.88
N GLU A 32 19.84 -22.62 8.18
CA GLU A 32 19.16 -21.52 8.84
C GLU A 32 19.35 -20.28 7.96
N LYS A 33 18.25 -19.84 7.31
CA LYS A 33 18.29 -18.75 6.34
C LYS A 33 18.83 -17.51 7.05
N SER A 34 20.05 -17.11 6.75
CA SER A 34 20.66 -15.90 7.32
C SER A 34 20.63 -14.76 6.32
N PHE A 35 20.55 -13.53 6.82
CA PHE A 35 20.54 -12.34 5.97
C PHE A 35 21.35 -11.21 6.59
N SER A 36 21.77 -10.27 5.73
CA SER A 36 22.57 -9.12 6.13
C SER A 36 21.70 -8.04 6.76
N TYR A 37 22.19 -7.41 7.82
CA TYR A 37 21.56 -6.25 8.43
C TYR A 37 22.56 -5.17 8.82
N LEU A 38 22.07 -3.94 8.91
CA LEU A 38 22.77 -2.78 9.43
C LEU A 38 22.12 -2.33 10.73
N GLU A 39 22.95 -2.08 11.74
CA GLU A 39 22.54 -1.25 12.86
C GLU A 39 22.48 0.23 12.43
N PHE A 40 22.01 1.10 13.32
CA PHE A 40 22.04 2.55 13.11
C PHE A 40 22.63 3.30 14.30
N ASN A 41 23.22 4.45 13.98
CA ASN A 41 23.61 5.46 14.95
C ASN A 41 22.45 6.41 15.21
N VAL A 42 22.34 6.90 16.43
CA VAL A 42 21.39 7.94 16.81
C VAL A 42 22.15 9.23 16.94
N GLU A 43 21.67 10.28 16.28
CA GLU A 43 22.40 11.54 16.22
C GLU A 43 21.81 12.58 17.16
N LYS A 44 20.54 12.93 16.93
CA LYS A 44 19.83 13.93 17.73
C LYS A 44 18.33 13.77 17.59
N GLU A 45 17.61 14.32 18.55
CA GLU A 45 16.16 14.45 18.49
C GLU A 45 15.75 15.31 17.27
N ASN A 46 14.62 14.97 16.65
CA ASN A 46 14.11 15.70 15.49
C ASN A 46 12.85 16.49 15.86
N GLU A 47 13.05 17.78 16.15
CA GLU A 47 11.96 18.72 16.51
C GLU A 47 10.96 18.94 15.37
N GLU A 48 11.38 18.86 14.09
CA GLU A 48 10.51 19.07 12.92
C GLU A 48 9.32 18.09 12.93
N VAL A 49 9.58 16.84 13.32
CA VAL A 49 8.54 15.80 13.41
C VAL A 49 7.57 16.11 14.53
N GLN A 50 8.01 16.76 15.61
CA GLN A 50 7.13 17.18 16.70
C GLN A 50 6.17 18.28 16.23
N TYR A 51 6.67 19.30 15.53
CA TYR A 51 5.80 20.34 14.94
C TYR A 51 4.78 19.73 13.97
N TYR A 52 5.22 18.79 13.13
CA TYR A 52 4.33 18.07 12.23
C TYR A 52 3.28 17.22 12.97
N MET A 53 3.65 16.54 14.05
CA MET A 53 2.70 15.79 14.88
C MET A 53 1.70 16.73 15.56
N CYS A 54 2.15 17.86 16.09
CA CYS A 54 1.28 18.89 16.67
C CYS A 54 0.28 19.42 15.63
N PHE A 55 0.72 19.72 14.41
CA PHE A 55 -0.17 20.05 13.30
C PHE A 55 -1.20 18.94 13.06
N ARG A 56 -0.77 17.68 12.95
CA ARG A 56 -1.68 16.54 12.71
C ARG A 56 -2.70 16.29 13.82
N LEU A 57 -2.35 16.58 15.07
CA LEU A 57 -3.22 16.39 16.23
C LEU A 57 -4.15 17.58 16.48
N SER A 58 -3.70 18.79 16.14
CA SER A 58 -4.50 20.02 16.28
C SER A 58 -5.56 20.17 15.18
N HIS A 59 -5.35 19.55 14.03
CA HIS A 59 -6.26 19.63 12.89
C HIS A 59 -7.02 18.31 12.72
N LYS A 60 -8.32 18.39 12.44
CA LYS A 60 -9.12 17.21 12.11
C LYS A 60 -8.80 16.76 10.70
N ILE A 61 -7.69 16.05 10.51
CA ILE A 61 -7.21 15.59 9.19
C ILE A 61 -7.88 14.27 8.80
N SER A 62 -8.18 14.11 7.52
CA SER A 62 -8.66 12.85 6.94
C SER A 62 -7.71 11.67 7.25
N MET A 63 -8.30 10.52 7.59
CA MET A 63 -7.53 9.30 7.84
C MET A 63 -7.06 8.62 6.55
N TRP A 64 -7.70 8.90 5.41
CA TRP A 64 -7.39 8.29 4.12
C TRP A 64 -5.99 8.72 3.63
N ALA A 65 -5.25 7.80 3.01
CA ALA A 65 -3.93 8.08 2.47
C ALA A 65 -4.01 9.00 1.25
N ASP A 66 -4.99 8.76 0.39
CA ASP A 66 -5.24 9.47 -0.87
C ASP A 66 -5.69 10.92 -0.68
N HIS A 67 -6.10 11.27 0.54
CA HIS A 67 -6.48 12.62 0.94
C HIS A 67 -5.27 13.45 1.40
N LYS A 68 -4.05 12.98 1.10
CA LYS A 68 -2.78 13.54 1.55
C LYS A 68 -1.80 13.58 0.39
N CYS A 69 -0.96 14.60 0.40
CA CYS A 69 0.09 14.76 -0.57
C CYS A 69 1.29 15.47 0.06
N HIS A 70 2.49 15.04 -0.26
CA HIS A 70 3.73 15.77 -0.04
C HIS A 70 4.28 16.22 -1.38
N ASN A 71 4.71 17.48 -1.48
CA ASN A 71 5.42 17.95 -2.67
C ASN A 71 6.44 19.02 -2.30
N LYS A 72 7.54 19.08 -3.05
CA LYS A 72 8.54 20.16 -2.94
C LYS A 72 8.24 21.26 -3.95
N ILE A 73 8.30 22.52 -3.52
CA ILE A 73 8.23 23.71 -4.37
C ILE A 73 9.47 24.55 -4.05
N ASN A 74 10.36 24.75 -5.03
CA ASN A 74 11.60 25.50 -4.86
C ASN A 74 12.37 25.10 -3.58
N ASP A 75 12.62 23.80 -3.42
CA ASP A 75 13.29 23.15 -2.27
C ASP A 75 12.54 23.11 -0.93
N THR A 76 11.47 23.90 -0.75
CA THR A 76 10.62 23.84 0.44
C THR A 76 9.64 22.66 0.32
N LEU A 77 9.60 21.81 1.35
CA LEU A 77 8.66 20.69 1.44
C LEU A 77 7.32 21.15 2.01
N PHE A 78 6.24 20.78 1.34
CA PHE A 78 4.87 21.02 1.77
C PHE A 78 4.14 19.70 2.02
N TYR A 79 3.21 19.72 2.97
CA TYR A 79 2.24 18.66 3.18
C TYR A 79 0.83 19.21 3.07
N ALA A 80 0.08 18.72 2.10
CA ALA A 80 -1.31 19.04 1.89
C ALA A 80 -2.20 17.89 2.40
N ALA A 81 -3.26 18.21 3.14
CA ALA A 81 -4.19 17.22 3.65
C ALA A 81 -5.61 17.76 3.79
N LEU A 82 -6.61 16.97 3.39
CA LEU A 82 -8.01 17.31 3.60
C LEU A 82 -8.40 17.22 5.07
N SER A 83 -9.34 18.07 5.48
CA SER A 83 -10.07 17.89 6.73
C SER A 83 -10.86 16.57 6.73
N SER A 84 -11.23 16.07 7.91
CA SER A 84 -12.10 14.91 8.05
C SER A 84 -13.49 15.14 7.48
N ASP A 85 -13.92 16.40 7.48
CA ASP A 85 -15.21 16.84 6.97
C ASP A 85 -15.18 17.08 5.45
N LEU A 86 -14.00 16.99 4.82
CA LEU A 86 -13.73 17.13 3.38
C LEU A 86 -14.09 18.51 2.80
N ASP A 87 -14.20 19.53 3.65
CA ASP A 87 -14.59 20.90 3.31
C ASP A 87 -13.41 21.89 3.28
N THR A 88 -12.23 21.43 3.70
CA THR A 88 -11.05 22.27 3.93
C THR A 88 -9.80 21.51 3.54
N LEU A 89 -8.87 22.20 2.88
CA LEU A 89 -7.52 21.71 2.61
C LEU A 89 -6.51 22.48 3.46
N PHE A 90 -5.73 21.76 4.25
CA PHE A 90 -4.60 22.32 5.01
C PHE A 90 -3.31 22.12 4.22
N VAL A 91 -2.50 23.16 4.12
CA VAL A 91 -1.17 23.12 3.50
C VAL A 91 -0.14 23.55 4.55
N PHE A 92 0.60 22.57 5.08
CA PHE A 92 1.65 22.75 6.07
C PHE A 92 2.99 22.95 5.38
N ASN A 93 3.74 23.99 5.77
CA ASN A 93 5.09 24.28 5.31
C ASN A 93 6.11 23.73 6.33
N PHE A 94 7.00 22.83 5.91
CA PHE A 94 7.99 22.22 6.82
C PHE A 94 9.16 23.15 7.20
N GLU A 95 9.34 24.26 6.51
CA GLU A 95 10.39 25.24 6.78
C GLU A 95 9.91 26.32 7.76
N THR A 96 8.70 26.84 7.57
CA THR A 96 8.14 27.91 8.42
C THR A 96 7.20 27.43 9.51
N TYR A 97 6.79 26.15 9.46
CA TYR A 97 5.76 25.53 10.30
C TYR A 97 4.38 26.21 10.22
N GLN A 98 4.17 27.08 9.23
CA GLN A 98 2.89 27.73 8.99
C GLN A 98 1.92 26.81 8.27
N VAL A 99 0.64 26.98 8.57
CA VAL A 99 -0.46 26.26 7.91
C VAL A 99 -1.28 27.27 7.12
N LYS A 100 -1.34 27.10 5.80
CA LYS A 100 -2.35 27.76 4.96
C LYS A 100 -3.61 26.91 4.95
N THR A 101 -4.76 27.57 5.10
CA THR A 101 -6.07 26.92 5.05
C THR A 101 -6.79 27.37 3.78
N ILE A 102 -7.31 26.42 3.02
CA ILE A 102 -8.06 26.67 1.79
C ILE A 102 -9.45 26.07 1.95
N ALA A 103 -10.47 26.92 1.91
CA ALA A 103 -11.86 26.47 1.98
C ALA A 103 -12.29 25.86 0.64
N LEU A 104 -13.00 24.72 0.69
CA LEU A 104 -13.47 24.00 -0.50
C LEU A 104 -14.95 24.25 -0.79
N ASN A 105 -15.54 25.27 -0.18
CA ASN A 105 -16.95 25.66 -0.35
C ASN A 105 -17.31 26.12 -1.78
N LYS A 106 -16.31 26.48 -2.59
CA LYS A 106 -16.47 26.82 -4.00
C LYS A 106 -16.32 25.61 -4.94
N THR A 107 -16.03 24.43 -4.41
CA THR A 107 -15.87 23.21 -5.22
C THR A 107 -17.18 22.42 -5.30
N PRO A 108 -17.40 21.61 -6.36
CA PRO A 108 -18.52 20.70 -6.44
C PRO A 108 -18.62 19.79 -5.20
N PRO A 109 -19.81 19.64 -4.58
CA PRO A 109 -20.00 18.94 -3.32
C PRO A 109 -20.07 17.41 -3.50
N TYR A 110 -19.17 16.84 -4.30
CA TYR A 110 -19.08 15.41 -4.54
C TYR A 110 -18.02 14.75 -3.66
N SER A 111 -18.11 13.43 -3.49
CA SER A 111 -17.12 12.69 -2.71
C SER A 111 -15.75 12.80 -3.37
N ILE A 112 -14.80 13.41 -2.65
CA ILE A 112 -13.39 13.44 -3.04
C ILE A 112 -12.81 12.03 -2.86
N ASP A 113 -11.97 11.63 -3.79
CA ASP A 113 -11.23 10.37 -3.79
C ASP A 113 -9.75 10.62 -3.52
N HIS A 114 -9.14 11.54 -4.28
CA HIS A 114 -7.72 11.88 -4.14
C HIS A 114 -7.50 13.39 -4.17
N ILE A 115 -6.40 13.83 -3.56
CA ILE A 115 -5.86 15.17 -3.77
C ILE A 115 -4.44 15.10 -4.32
N TYR A 116 -4.08 16.07 -5.15
CA TYR A 116 -2.69 16.29 -5.55
C TYR A 116 -2.36 17.77 -5.49
N TYR A 117 -1.49 18.12 -4.55
CA TYR A 117 -0.99 19.48 -4.35
C TYR A 117 0.30 19.65 -5.16
N HIS A 118 0.20 20.24 -6.35
CA HIS A 118 1.39 20.53 -7.17
C HIS A 118 2.07 21.81 -6.68
N ASN A 119 1.32 22.89 -6.55
CA ASN A 119 1.77 24.12 -5.92
C ASN A 119 0.58 24.92 -5.38
N HIS A 120 0.84 26.13 -4.85
CA HIS A 120 -0.19 26.96 -4.22
C HIS A 120 -1.40 27.21 -5.14
N ASP A 121 -1.20 27.42 -6.44
CA ASP A 121 -2.25 27.76 -7.39
C ASP A 121 -2.60 26.62 -8.37
N SER A 122 -2.00 25.44 -8.15
CA SER A 122 -2.27 24.24 -8.93
C SER A 122 -2.54 23.07 -8.00
N ILE A 123 -3.79 22.96 -7.55
CA ILE A 123 -4.24 21.90 -6.65
C ILE A 123 -5.31 21.09 -7.36
N PHE A 124 -5.08 19.79 -7.52
CA PHE A 124 -6.02 18.88 -8.16
C PHE A 124 -6.87 18.18 -7.12
N ILE A 125 -8.19 18.24 -7.29
CA ILE A 125 -9.16 17.44 -6.54
C ILE A 125 -9.74 16.42 -7.51
N ILE A 126 -9.58 15.14 -7.17
CA ILE A 126 -10.06 14.01 -7.96
C ILE A 126 -11.25 13.43 -7.22
N TYR A 127 -12.39 13.33 -7.90
CA TYR A 127 -13.63 12.84 -7.31
C TYR A 127 -13.83 11.36 -7.53
N LYS A 128 -14.65 10.74 -6.67
CA LYS A 128 -15.04 9.35 -6.84
C LYS A 128 -15.84 9.19 -8.12
N ARG A 129 -15.25 8.51 -9.10
CA ARG A 129 -15.82 8.38 -10.43
C ARG A 129 -17.24 7.81 -10.46
N VAL A 130 -17.56 6.84 -9.61
CA VAL A 130 -18.93 6.27 -9.52
C VAL A 130 -19.95 7.36 -9.18
N PHE A 131 -19.61 8.30 -8.29
CA PHE A 131 -20.48 9.42 -7.95
C PHE A 131 -20.63 10.38 -9.12
N ILE A 132 -19.51 10.76 -9.74
CA ILE A 132 -19.50 11.62 -10.94
C ILE A 132 -20.36 11.03 -12.05
N TYR A 133 -20.15 9.76 -12.41
CA TYR A 133 -20.90 9.09 -13.46
C TYR A 133 -22.41 9.14 -13.21
N ASN A 134 -22.83 8.89 -11.97
CA ASN A 134 -24.23 8.84 -11.60
C ASN A 134 -24.92 10.22 -11.46
N HIS A 135 -24.16 11.32 -11.27
CA HIS A 135 -24.73 12.63 -10.93
C HIS A 135 -24.43 13.75 -11.93
N THR A 136 -23.41 13.61 -12.79
CA THR A 136 -22.94 14.71 -13.64
C THR A 136 -22.83 14.34 -15.11
N ASP A 137 -23.32 13.17 -15.53
CA ASP A 137 -23.16 12.66 -16.90
C ASP A 137 -21.68 12.64 -17.35
N ASN A 138 -20.76 12.44 -16.40
CA ASN A 138 -19.30 12.39 -16.62
C ASN A 138 -18.67 13.67 -17.18
N GLN A 139 -19.26 14.83 -16.92
CA GLN A 139 -18.71 16.13 -17.36
C GLN A 139 -17.28 16.38 -16.88
N PHE A 140 -16.91 15.91 -15.69
CA PHE A 140 -15.55 16.02 -15.14
C PHE A 140 -15.30 14.93 -14.10
N ASP A 141 -14.07 14.46 -13.98
CA ASP A 141 -13.60 13.53 -12.94
C ASP A 141 -12.68 14.22 -11.93
N LEU A 142 -12.01 15.29 -12.37
CA LEU A 142 -11.10 16.08 -11.54
C LEU A 142 -11.21 17.57 -11.86
N ILE A 143 -10.88 18.39 -10.88
CA ILE A 143 -10.84 19.85 -10.99
C ILE A 143 -9.47 20.38 -10.59
N LEU A 144 -9.11 21.54 -11.13
CA LEU A 144 -7.98 22.35 -10.70
C LEU A 144 -8.52 23.51 -9.88
N ILE A 145 -7.98 23.72 -8.68
CA ILE A 145 -8.27 24.88 -7.85
C ILE A 145 -7.01 25.70 -7.58
N ASN A 146 -7.19 27.00 -7.37
CA ASN A 146 -6.13 27.92 -6.97
C ASN A 146 -5.98 27.98 -5.44
N SER A 147 -5.11 28.88 -4.97
CA SER A 147 -4.83 29.02 -3.54
C SER A 147 -5.94 29.69 -2.72
N GLU A 148 -6.99 30.19 -3.38
CA GLU A 148 -8.22 30.76 -2.78
C GLU A 148 -9.39 29.76 -2.81
N GLY A 149 -9.18 28.56 -3.34
CA GLY A 149 -10.20 27.52 -3.47
C GLY A 149 -11.12 27.67 -4.68
N ASP A 150 -10.85 28.64 -5.58
CA ASP A 150 -11.63 28.81 -6.81
C ASP A 150 -11.31 27.73 -7.83
N VAL A 151 -12.34 27.22 -8.50
CA VAL A 151 -12.20 26.26 -9.59
C VAL A 151 -11.68 27.00 -10.84
N VAL A 152 -10.47 26.65 -11.26
CA VAL A 152 -9.78 27.21 -12.43
C VAL A 152 -10.07 26.40 -13.68
N ASN A 153 -10.17 25.07 -13.55
CA ASN A 153 -10.40 24.18 -14.70
C ASN A 153 -11.02 22.85 -14.26
N THR A 154 -11.57 22.12 -15.24
CA THR A 154 -12.14 20.78 -15.07
C THR A 154 -11.59 19.83 -16.12
N TYR A 155 -11.42 18.56 -15.76
CA TYR A 155 -10.93 17.52 -16.66
C TYR A 155 -11.73 16.24 -16.52
N SER A 156 -11.94 15.55 -17.63
CA SER A 156 -12.72 14.31 -17.70
C SER A 156 -11.83 13.14 -18.12
N LEU A 157 -11.97 12.01 -17.45
CA LEU A 157 -11.40 10.73 -17.80
C LEU A 157 -12.36 9.88 -18.64
N ASN A 158 -13.49 10.41 -19.11
CA ASN A 158 -14.48 9.62 -19.83
C ASN A 158 -13.93 8.95 -21.12
N GLN A 159 -12.83 9.47 -21.70
CA GLN A 159 -12.17 8.84 -22.84
C GLN A 159 -11.22 7.70 -22.46
N MET A 160 -10.92 7.51 -21.17
CA MET A 160 -10.01 6.47 -20.72
C MET A 160 -10.65 5.08 -20.99
N PRO A 161 -9.91 4.13 -21.57
CA PRO A 161 -10.42 2.78 -21.76
C PRO A 161 -10.62 2.09 -20.41
N TYR A 162 -11.65 1.23 -20.31
CA TYR A 162 -11.93 0.39 -19.14
C TYR A 162 -12.22 1.12 -17.82
N ILE A 163 -12.26 2.46 -17.81
CA ILE A 163 -12.69 3.19 -16.62
C ILE A 163 -14.21 2.97 -16.41
N TYR A 164 -14.69 3.09 -15.17
CA TYR A 164 -16.11 2.92 -14.85
C TYR A 164 -17.03 3.77 -15.76
N LYS A 165 -17.95 3.11 -16.46
CA LYS A 165 -19.01 3.74 -17.28
C LYS A 165 -20.37 3.07 -17.07
N GLY A 166 -20.67 2.71 -15.83
CA GLY A 166 -21.86 1.92 -15.48
C GLY A 166 -21.66 0.41 -15.56
N ASN A 167 -20.52 -0.07 -16.08
CA ASN A 167 -20.12 -1.48 -16.05
C ASN A 167 -18.83 -1.65 -15.22
N ILE A 168 -18.76 -2.76 -14.49
CA ILE A 168 -17.61 -3.18 -13.68
C ILE A 168 -16.84 -4.36 -14.28
N ASP A 169 -17.37 -5.00 -15.31
CA ASP A 169 -16.64 -6.05 -16.03
C ASP A 169 -15.48 -5.40 -16.80
N TYR A 170 -14.26 -5.91 -16.62
CA TYR A 170 -13.05 -5.38 -17.26
C TYR A 170 -12.84 -3.89 -16.93
N MET A 171 -12.76 -3.59 -15.63
CA MET A 171 -12.67 -2.24 -15.09
C MET A 171 -11.30 -1.95 -14.49
N ILE A 172 -10.77 -0.77 -14.82
CA ILE A 172 -9.67 -0.13 -14.11
C ILE A 172 -10.19 1.05 -13.27
N GLU A 173 -9.45 1.38 -12.23
CA GLU A 173 -9.74 2.50 -11.33
C GLU A 173 -8.47 3.27 -10.97
N TYR A 174 -8.61 4.42 -10.32
CA TYR A 174 -7.47 5.17 -9.80
C TYR A 174 -6.72 4.35 -8.76
N ALA A 175 -5.39 4.35 -8.83
CA ALA A 175 -4.58 3.65 -7.85
C ALA A 175 -4.51 4.40 -6.52
N PHE A 176 -4.75 3.69 -5.42
CA PHE A 176 -4.53 4.21 -4.06
C PHE A 176 -3.05 4.54 -3.82
N GLN A 177 -2.76 5.79 -3.49
CA GLN A 177 -1.42 6.30 -3.25
C GLN A 177 -1.40 7.55 -2.36
N ASP A 178 -0.47 7.57 -1.40
CA ASP A 178 0.03 8.81 -0.78
C ASP A 178 1.04 9.43 -1.74
N ILE A 179 0.69 10.54 -2.40
CA ILE A 179 1.52 11.17 -3.42
C ILE A 179 2.62 11.97 -2.73
N LYS A 180 3.89 11.60 -2.95
CA LYS A 180 5.04 12.25 -2.31
C LYS A 180 5.97 13.00 -3.28
N GLU A 181 5.53 13.19 -4.52
CA GLU A 181 6.38 13.71 -5.60
C GLU A 181 5.55 14.37 -6.70
N ASN A 182 6.25 15.09 -7.58
CA ASN A 182 5.64 15.77 -8.70
C ASN A 182 5.02 14.75 -9.68
N ARG A 183 3.72 14.89 -9.98
CA ARG A 183 3.00 14.06 -10.96
C ARG A 183 2.90 14.71 -12.34
N ILE A 184 3.44 15.91 -12.54
CA ILE A 184 3.37 16.64 -13.80
C ILE A 184 4.73 16.60 -14.51
N ILE A 185 4.74 16.04 -15.72
CA ILE A 185 5.89 16.06 -16.62
C ILE A 185 5.48 16.71 -17.93
N ASN A 186 6.21 17.75 -18.35
CA ASN A 186 6.00 18.43 -19.65
C ASN A 186 4.52 18.81 -19.89
N GLY A 187 3.84 19.32 -18.85
CA GLY A 187 2.43 19.71 -18.92
C GLY A 187 1.43 18.56 -18.90
N ASN A 188 1.86 17.32 -18.66
CA ASN A 188 1.00 16.15 -18.55
C ASN A 188 0.96 15.64 -17.11
N LEU A 189 -0.24 15.46 -16.57
CA LEU A 189 -0.48 14.81 -15.29
C LEU A 189 -0.42 13.29 -15.47
N LEU A 190 0.44 12.63 -14.70
CA LEU A 190 0.51 11.17 -14.63
C LEU A 190 -0.55 10.64 -13.67
N ILE A 191 -1.39 9.73 -14.16
CA ILE A 191 -2.49 9.09 -13.43
C ILE A 191 -2.21 7.59 -13.37
N PRO A 192 -1.70 7.07 -12.23
CA PRO A 192 -1.56 5.64 -12.03
C PRO A 192 -2.92 5.00 -11.72
N LEU A 193 -3.08 3.78 -12.19
CA LEU A 193 -4.33 3.04 -12.18
C LEU A 193 -4.12 1.66 -11.56
N GLY A 194 -5.22 1.04 -11.15
CA GLY A 194 -5.23 -0.37 -10.83
C GLY A 194 -6.42 -1.10 -11.41
N ILE A 195 -6.43 -2.38 -11.10
CA ILE A 195 -7.33 -3.39 -11.63
C ILE A 195 -8.46 -3.56 -10.63
N TYR A 196 -9.67 -3.19 -11.02
CA TYR A 196 -10.85 -3.46 -10.21
C TYR A 196 -11.39 -4.87 -10.50
N SER A 197 -11.52 -5.21 -11.78
CA SER A 197 -12.06 -6.50 -12.22
C SER A 197 -11.71 -6.78 -13.69
N PRO A 198 -11.53 -8.05 -14.12
CA PRO A 198 -11.43 -9.22 -13.27
C PRO A 198 -10.13 -9.21 -12.44
N PRO A 199 -10.07 -9.94 -11.31
CA PRO A 199 -8.85 -10.03 -10.53
C PRO A 199 -7.73 -10.75 -11.30
N VAL A 200 -6.48 -10.52 -10.91
CA VAL A 200 -5.28 -11.00 -11.64
C VAL A 200 -5.17 -12.52 -11.76
N TYR A 201 -5.82 -13.27 -10.87
CA TYR A 201 -5.86 -14.75 -10.89
C TYR A 201 -6.98 -15.31 -11.78
N ASP A 202 -7.86 -14.47 -12.33
CA ASP A 202 -8.92 -14.89 -13.24
C ASP A 202 -8.34 -15.21 -14.63
N THR A 203 -8.82 -16.28 -15.26
CA THR A 203 -8.35 -16.68 -16.60
C THR A 203 -8.67 -15.64 -17.68
N ASN A 204 -9.71 -14.84 -17.48
CA ASN A 204 -10.05 -13.73 -18.37
C ASN A 204 -9.09 -12.54 -18.24
N PHE A 205 -8.33 -12.43 -17.14
CA PHE A 205 -7.37 -11.35 -16.96
C PHE A 205 -6.29 -11.35 -18.05
N ILE A 206 -5.90 -12.52 -18.55
CA ILE A 206 -4.92 -12.65 -19.65
C ILE A 206 -5.37 -11.86 -20.88
N LYS A 207 -6.68 -11.88 -21.20
CA LYS A 207 -7.26 -11.13 -22.32
C LYS A 207 -7.42 -9.65 -22.01
N PHE A 208 -7.63 -9.31 -20.74
CA PHE A 208 -7.84 -7.93 -20.28
C PHE A 208 -6.55 -7.12 -20.25
N ASN A 209 -5.53 -7.62 -19.54
CA ASN A 209 -4.22 -7.02 -19.20
C ASN A 209 -4.06 -5.54 -19.64
N PRO A 210 -4.74 -4.60 -18.95
CA PRO A 210 -4.84 -3.22 -19.39
C PRO A 210 -3.54 -2.46 -19.14
N LYS A 211 -3.42 -1.30 -19.78
CA LYS A 211 -2.41 -0.30 -19.43
C LYS A 211 -2.81 0.39 -18.12
N LEU A 212 -1.88 0.51 -17.18
CA LEU A 212 -2.11 0.96 -15.80
C LEU A 212 -1.53 2.35 -15.50
N LEU A 213 -1.03 3.06 -16.50
CA LEU A 213 -0.55 4.43 -16.35
C LEU A 213 -1.07 5.30 -17.49
N CYS A 214 -1.65 6.45 -17.16
CA CYS A 214 -2.14 7.43 -18.12
C CYS A 214 -1.35 8.73 -18.01
N SER A 215 -1.02 9.32 -19.16
CA SER A 215 -0.52 10.69 -19.30
C SER A 215 -1.66 11.56 -19.79
N TYR A 216 -2.09 12.52 -18.97
CA TYR A 216 -3.19 13.43 -19.27
C TYR A 216 -2.66 14.85 -19.54
N ASN A 217 -2.83 15.33 -20.76
CA ASN A 217 -2.36 16.66 -21.15
C ASN A 217 -3.27 17.75 -20.57
N LEU A 218 -2.71 18.64 -19.74
CA LEU A 218 -3.49 19.65 -19.01
C LEU A 218 -3.94 20.83 -19.90
N ALA A 219 -3.29 21.04 -21.05
CA ALA A 219 -3.60 22.15 -21.94
C ALA A 219 -4.73 21.82 -22.92
N ASN A 220 -4.61 20.69 -23.63
CA ASN A 220 -5.58 20.29 -24.66
C ASN A 220 -6.56 19.18 -24.19
N LYS A 221 -6.44 18.72 -22.94
CA LYS A 221 -7.31 17.71 -22.31
C LYS A 221 -7.30 16.34 -23.02
N SER A 222 -6.26 16.05 -23.79
CA SER A 222 -6.06 14.73 -24.40
C SER A 222 -5.42 13.75 -23.43
N LEU A 223 -5.66 12.46 -23.63
CA LEU A 223 -5.06 11.39 -22.83
C LEU A 223 -4.29 10.40 -23.69
N LYS A 224 -3.20 9.87 -23.13
CA LYS A 224 -2.40 8.77 -23.69
C LYS A 224 -2.22 7.68 -22.63
N MET A 225 -2.64 6.45 -22.95
CA MET A 225 -2.34 5.29 -22.11
C MET A 225 -0.90 4.84 -22.39
N LEU A 226 -0.03 4.97 -21.38
CA LEU A 226 1.37 4.57 -21.42
C LEU A 226 1.49 3.05 -21.31
N ASN A 227 2.50 2.44 -21.92
CA ASN A 227 2.66 0.98 -21.98
C ASN A 227 3.22 0.38 -20.68
N VAL A 228 2.59 0.72 -19.56
CA VAL A 228 2.79 0.11 -18.25
C VAL A 228 1.68 -0.91 -18.05
N LYS A 229 2.02 -2.19 -17.92
CA LYS A 229 1.04 -3.29 -17.76
C LYS A 229 1.37 -4.11 -16.53
N PHE A 230 0.43 -4.95 -16.11
CA PHE A 230 0.69 -5.93 -15.07
C PHE A 230 1.78 -6.93 -15.52
N PRO A 231 2.71 -7.36 -14.64
CA PRO A 231 3.80 -8.24 -15.03
C PRO A 231 3.26 -9.60 -15.49
N THR A 232 3.62 -10.03 -16.69
CA THR A 232 3.07 -11.24 -17.30
C THR A 232 3.39 -12.50 -16.50
N GLN A 233 4.55 -12.54 -15.83
CA GLN A 233 4.97 -13.63 -14.96
C GLN A 233 4.12 -13.80 -13.69
N ASP A 234 3.33 -12.78 -13.34
CA ASP A 234 2.50 -12.77 -12.13
C ASP A 234 1.01 -12.93 -12.43
N ILE A 235 0.62 -12.95 -13.71
CA ILE A 235 -0.76 -13.25 -14.10
C ILE A 235 -1.12 -14.68 -13.67
N GLY A 236 -2.29 -14.84 -13.05
CA GLY A 236 -2.73 -16.12 -12.49
C GLY A 236 -2.37 -16.31 -11.02
N LYS A 237 -1.42 -15.53 -10.47
CA LYS A 237 -1.03 -15.64 -9.05
C LYS A 237 -2.05 -14.96 -8.15
N ASN A 238 -2.23 -15.52 -6.96
CA ASN A 238 -3.09 -14.95 -5.94
C ASN A 238 -2.29 -14.68 -4.66
N PHE A 239 -2.34 -13.43 -4.20
CA PHE A 239 -1.65 -12.99 -2.99
C PHE A 239 -2.65 -12.50 -1.96
N HIS A 240 -2.21 -12.36 -0.70
CA HIS A 240 -3.08 -11.82 0.33
C HIS A 240 -3.62 -10.43 -0.07
N PRO A 241 -4.91 -10.12 0.15
CA PRO A 241 -5.51 -8.85 -0.25
C PRO A 241 -4.78 -7.64 0.33
N ASP A 242 -4.31 -7.74 1.57
CA ASP A 242 -3.57 -6.65 2.22
C ASP A 242 -2.20 -6.34 1.57
N CYS A 243 -1.73 -7.13 0.59
CA CYS A 243 -0.52 -6.81 -0.17
C CYS A 243 -0.76 -5.79 -1.30
N ASP A 244 -1.99 -5.25 -1.44
CA ASP A 244 -2.41 -4.29 -2.48
C ASP A 244 -2.00 -4.73 -3.90
N HIS A 245 -2.33 -5.97 -4.27
CA HIS A 245 -1.81 -6.60 -5.49
C HIS A 245 -2.45 -6.10 -6.80
N SER A 246 -3.43 -5.22 -6.74
CA SER A 246 -4.21 -4.78 -7.89
C SER A 246 -3.81 -3.39 -8.43
N PHE A 247 -2.92 -2.64 -7.76
CA PHE A 247 -2.59 -1.26 -8.16
C PHE A 247 -1.10 -1.10 -8.44
N ILE A 248 -0.75 -0.23 -9.39
CA ILE A 248 0.63 0.24 -9.53
C ILE A 248 0.89 1.38 -8.55
N LYS A 249 2.14 1.52 -8.14
CA LYS A 249 2.67 2.75 -7.57
C LYS A 249 3.82 3.22 -8.44
N ILE A 250 3.99 4.53 -8.48
CA ILE A 250 5.07 5.17 -9.24
C ILE A 250 5.84 6.10 -8.33
N CYS A 251 7.15 6.22 -8.57
CA CYS A 251 8.01 7.21 -7.97
C CYS A 251 9.17 7.62 -8.88
N TYR A 252 9.97 8.60 -8.49
CA TYR A 252 11.19 8.98 -9.21
C TYR A 252 12.45 8.46 -8.53
N ASP A 253 13.40 8.00 -9.35
CA ASP A 253 14.75 7.67 -8.89
C ASP A 253 15.63 8.93 -8.73
N LYS A 254 16.85 8.78 -8.23
CA LYS A 254 17.81 9.88 -8.05
C LYS A 254 18.15 10.65 -9.33
N ASN A 255 17.96 10.03 -10.49
CA ASN A 255 18.21 10.60 -11.81
C ASN A 255 16.91 11.08 -12.48
N HIS A 256 15.81 11.17 -11.74
CA HIS A 256 14.48 11.55 -12.22
C HIS A 256 13.88 10.59 -13.26
N ASN A 257 14.31 9.32 -13.28
CA ASN A 257 13.64 8.28 -14.04
C ASN A 257 12.36 7.84 -13.32
N LEU A 258 11.30 7.54 -14.08
CA LEU A 258 10.07 7.01 -13.51
C LEU A 258 10.24 5.53 -13.15
N ILE A 259 10.13 5.24 -11.86
CA ILE A 259 10.06 3.90 -11.30
C ILE A 259 8.60 3.50 -11.14
N VAL A 260 8.26 2.32 -11.61
CA VAL A 260 6.96 1.67 -11.42
C VAL A 260 7.18 0.43 -10.57
N PHE A 261 6.34 0.20 -9.58
CA PHE A 261 6.41 -1.01 -8.77
C PHE A 261 5.02 -1.44 -8.30
N PHE A 262 4.94 -2.70 -7.89
CA PHE A 262 3.72 -3.30 -7.39
C PHE A 262 3.89 -3.60 -5.89
N PRO A 263 2.97 -3.16 -5.01
CA PRO A 263 3.16 -3.31 -3.57
C PRO A 263 3.27 -4.75 -3.06
N TYR A 264 2.89 -5.75 -3.86
CA TYR A 264 3.03 -7.17 -3.54
C TYR A 264 4.40 -7.76 -3.91
N SER A 265 5.27 -7.03 -4.62
CA SER A 265 6.50 -7.57 -5.21
C SER A 265 7.73 -6.76 -4.84
N ASN A 266 8.86 -7.45 -4.65
CA ASN A 266 10.16 -6.82 -4.47
C ASN A 266 10.71 -6.25 -5.79
N HIS A 267 10.21 -6.70 -6.95
CA HIS A 267 10.66 -6.21 -8.25
C HIS A 267 10.34 -4.72 -8.47
N LEU A 268 11.32 -4.01 -9.06
CA LEU A 268 11.22 -2.63 -9.48
C LEU A 268 11.33 -2.54 -11.00
N TYR A 269 10.56 -1.65 -11.60
CA TYR A 269 10.57 -1.43 -13.04
C TYR A 269 10.91 0.03 -13.33
N ARG A 270 11.65 0.28 -14.41
CA ARG A 270 11.87 1.62 -14.94
C ARG A 270 11.03 1.79 -16.19
N TYR A 271 10.31 2.91 -16.28
CA TYR A 271 9.57 3.28 -17.47
C TYR A 271 10.37 4.26 -18.32
N ASP A 272 10.50 3.94 -19.61
CA ASP A 272 11.14 4.77 -20.62
C ASP A 272 10.06 5.48 -21.44
N PHE A 273 10.08 6.82 -21.43
CA PHE A 273 9.08 7.63 -22.12
C PHE A 273 9.26 7.64 -23.64
N ASP A 274 10.50 7.55 -24.13
CA ASP A 274 10.83 7.62 -25.56
C ASP A 274 10.48 6.29 -26.24
N LEU A 275 10.78 5.18 -25.56
CA LEU A 275 10.44 3.84 -26.04
C LEU A 275 9.00 3.42 -25.71
N ASP A 276 8.28 4.19 -24.88
CA ASP A 276 6.95 3.84 -24.35
C ASP A 276 6.94 2.39 -23.84
N THR A 277 7.89 2.06 -22.96
CA THR A 277 8.15 0.68 -22.53
C THR A 277 8.61 0.62 -21.07
N MET A 278 8.14 -0.41 -20.36
CA MET A 278 8.53 -0.71 -18.98
C MET A 278 9.57 -1.84 -18.95
N PHE A 279 10.69 -1.61 -18.27
CA PHE A 279 11.79 -2.57 -18.13
C PHE A 279 11.96 -2.99 -16.68
N LEU A 280 12.12 -4.29 -16.43
CA LEU A 280 12.53 -4.78 -15.12
C LEU A 280 13.95 -4.29 -14.83
N ILE A 281 14.15 -3.66 -13.67
CA ILE A 281 15.48 -3.24 -13.21
C ILE A 281 16.24 -4.51 -12.82
N GLN A 282 17.38 -4.73 -13.49
CA GLN A 282 18.28 -5.83 -13.20
C GLN A 282 19.15 -5.45 -12.01
N CYS A 283 18.88 -6.04 -10.85
CA CYS A 283 19.67 -5.88 -9.64
C CYS A 283 19.67 -7.18 -8.82
N VAL A 284 20.55 -7.24 -7.82
CA VAL A 284 20.58 -8.33 -6.86
C VAL A 284 19.46 -8.11 -5.84
N TYR A 285 18.34 -8.81 -6.04
CA TYR A 285 17.24 -8.84 -5.07
C TYR A 285 17.54 -9.85 -3.96
N ASP A 286 17.32 -9.44 -2.72
CA ASP A 286 17.24 -10.39 -1.60
C ASP A 286 15.80 -10.91 -1.47
N ASN A 287 15.67 -12.23 -1.36
CA ASN A 287 14.39 -12.92 -1.29
C ASN A 287 14.10 -13.43 0.14
N THR A 288 14.68 -12.80 1.16
CA THR A 288 14.36 -13.06 2.57
C THR A 288 12.90 -12.77 2.84
N PHE A 289 12.48 -11.57 2.46
CA PHE A 289 11.12 -11.07 2.60
C PHE A 289 10.46 -11.03 1.22
N GLN A 290 9.65 -12.04 0.91
CA GLN A 290 8.91 -12.13 -0.34
C GLN A 290 7.51 -12.70 -0.12
N ASN A 291 6.58 -12.32 -0.99
CA ASN A 291 5.26 -12.92 -1.04
C ASN A 291 5.30 -14.21 -1.87
N ILE A 292 4.63 -15.25 -1.36
CA ILE A 292 4.44 -16.51 -2.07
C ILE A 292 2.98 -16.62 -2.48
N ASP A 293 2.77 -16.93 -3.76
CA ASP A 293 1.45 -17.22 -4.34
C ASP A 293 0.73 -18.30 -3.53
N PHE A 294 -0.56 -18.09 -3.26
CA PHE A 294 -1.38 -19.02 -2.49
C PHE A 294 -1.36 -20.44 -3.05
N ALA A 295 -1.36 -20.61 -4.38
CA ALA A 295 -1.32 -21.95 -4.99
C ALA A 295 0.00 -22.68 -4.75
N SER A 296 1.09 -21.94 -4.46
CA SER A 296 2.41 -22.49 -4.15
C SER A 296 2.62 -22.75 -2.65
N ARG A 297 1.67 -22.37 -1.79
CA ARG A 297 1.79 -22.56 -0.34
C ARG A 297 1.54 -24.02 0.04
N LYS A 298 2.46 -24.59 0.81
CA LYS A 298 2.35 -25.92 1.39
C LYS A 298 1.57 -25.87 2.70
N LYS A 299 0.83 -26.96 2.95
CA LYS A 299 0.16 -27.17 4.22
C LYS A 299 1.20 -27.23 5.34
N ASP A 300 0.89 -26.63 6.48
CA ASP A 300 1.72 -26.61 7.70
C ASP A 300 3.01 -25.77 7.63
N GLU A 301 3.22 -24.99 6.56
CA GLU A 301 4.27 -23.97 6.47
C GLU A 301 3.74 -22.56 6.77
N TYR A 302 4.62 -21.70 7.29
CA TYR A 302 4.28 -20.30 7.58
C TYR A 302 4.82 -19.37 6.50
N TYR A 303 3.90 -18.64 5.86
CA TYR A 303 4.21 -17.66 4.83
C TYR A 303 4.01 -16.24 5.35
N MET A 304 4.79 -15.32 4.82
CA MET A 304 4.65 -13.89 5.08
C MET A 304 3.77 -13.24 4.02
N ASP A 305 2.93 -12.32 4.46
CA ASP A 305 2.24 -11.37 3.58
C ASP A 305 2.87 -9.99 3.77
N ILE A 306 3.52 -9.49 2.73
CA ILE A 306 4.42 -8.33 2.77
C ILE A 306 3.90 -7.24 1.83
N ARG A 307 3.92 -6.00 2.28
CA ARG A 307 3.67 -4.82 1.44
C ARG A 307 4.93 -4.00 1.28
N PHE A 308 5.38 -3.86 0.05
CA PHE A 308 6.52 -3.05 -0.34
C PHE A 308 6.10 -1.62 -0.62
N SER A 309 6.86 -0.66 -0.10
CA SER A 309 6.67 0.77 -0.33
C SER A 309 7.59 1.29 -1.44
N ASN A 310 7.50 2.58 -1.76
CA ASN A 310 8.38 3.25 -2.70
C ASN A 310 9.85 3.09 -2.26
N PRO A 311 10.80 2.85 -3.18
CA PRO A 311 12.21 3.07 -2.92
C PRO A 311 12.48 4.59 -2.86
N GLU A 312 12.97 5.08 -1.72
CA GLU A 312 13.24 6.49 -1.49
C GLU A 312 14.76 6.72 -1.48
N TRP A 313 15.26 7.62 -2.32
CA TRP A 313 16.68 7.96 -2.38
C TRP A 313 17.08 8.76 -1.14
N TYR A 314 18.11 8.30 -0.42
CA TYR A 314 18.67 8.94 0.74
C TYR A 314 20.03 9.56 0.43
N ASP A 315 20.02 10.87 0.13
CA ASP A 315 21.19 11.63 -0.34
C ASP A 315 22.40 11.51 0.59
N ARG A 316 22.17 11.51 1.90
CA ARG A 316 23.25 11.55 2.89
C ARG A 316 24.19 10.34 2.80
N GLU A 317 23.63 9.16 2.54
CA GLU A 317 24.39 7.90 2.46
C GLU A 317 24.48 7.35 1.02
N ASN A 318 23.94 8.09 0.04
CA ASN A 318 23.90 7.70 -1.37
C ASN A 318 23.33 6.29 -1.59
N CYS A 319 22.22 5.98 -0.91
CA CYS A 319 21.56 4.68 -0.97
C CYS A 319 20.04 4.86 -1.11
N TYR A 320 19.35 3.81 -1.54
CA TYR A 320 17.89 3.75 -1.45
C TYR A 320 17.46 3.08 -0.16
N ILE A 321 16.38 3.62 0.42
CA ILE A 321 15.69 3.08 1.58
C ILE A 321 14.29 2.67 1.13
N ARG A 322 13.90 1.43 1.38
CA ARG A 322 12.57 0.93 1.04
C ARG A 322 11.92 0.30 2.25
N ARG A 323 10.70 0.72 2.55
CA ARG A 323 9.92 0.16 3.65
C ARG A 323 9.20 -1.12 3.22
N LEU A 324 9.34 -2.18 4.01
CA LEU A 324 8.62 -3.44 3.92
C LEU A 324 7.73 -3.58 5.16
N SER A 325 6.43 -3.73 4.96
CA SER A 325 5.49 -4.00 6.05
C SER A 325 5.10 -5.47 6.03
N ILE A 326 5.45 -6.21 7.07
CA ILE A 326 5.02 -7.60 7.28
C ILE A 326 3.65 -7.54 7.95
N LEU A 327 2.61 -7.84 7.18
CA LEU A 327 1.21 -7.66 7.57
C LEU A 327 0.65 -8.91 8.24
N ASN A 328 1.15 -10.07 7.85
CA ASN A 328 0.73 -11.35 8.41
C ASN A 328 1.88 -12.35 8.37
N TYR A 329 2.20 -12.90 9.54
CA TYR A 329 3.16 -13.99 9.71
C TYR A 329 2.92 -14.65 11.06
N LYS A 330 2.67 -15.97 11.06
CA LYS A 330 2.35 -16.76 12.27
C LYS A 330 1.29 -16.06 13.14
N ASN A 331 1.56 -15.90 14.44
CA ASN A 331 0.75 -15.16 15.39
C ASN A 331 1.50 -13.89 15.86
N TYR A 332 2.22 -13.20 14.97
CA TYR A 332 2.94 -11.97 15.30
C TYR A 332 2.20 -10.71 14.89
N VAL A 333 2.34 -9.64 15.67
CA VAL A 333 1.85 -8.30 15.29
C VAL A 333 2.52 -7.87 13.99
N ASN A 334 1.88 -6.94 13.28
CA ASN A 334 2.45 -6.39 12.06
C ASN A 334 3.79 -5.71 12.38
N THR A 335 4.81 -6.02 11.61
CA THR A 335 6.18 -5.53 11.81
C THR A 335 6.65 -4.74 10.59
N LEU A 336 7.57 -3.81 10.81
CA LEU A 336 8.18 -2.99 9.76
C LEU A 336 9.67 -3.33 9.67
N ILE A 337 10.16 -3.47 8.45
CA ILE A 337 11.58 -3.62 8.12
C ILE A 337 11.93 -2.59 7.05
N ILE A 338 13.16 -2.13 7.07
CA ILE A 338 13.74 -1.30 6.01
C ILE A 338 14.71 -2.15 5.20
N GLU A 339 14.58 -2.10 3.89
CA GLU A 339 15.58 -2.57 2.95
C GLU A 339 16.48 -1.40 2.54
N VAL A 340 17.79 -1.61 2.62
CA VAL A 340 18.83 -0.67 2.16
C VAL A 340 19.41 -1.21 0.87
N MET A 341 19.40 -0.39 -0.18
CA MET A 341 19.93 -0.74 -1.50
C MET A 341 20.98 0.27 -1.96
N ASP A 342 21.92 -0.17 -2.78
CA ASP A 342 22.88 0.72 -3.42
C ASP A 342 22.22 1.59 -4.49
N SER A 343 23.00 2.45 -5.15
CA SER A 343 22.47 3.34 -6.16
C SER A 343 21.97 2.70 -7.45
N ASN A 344 22.20 1.39 -7.61
CA ASN A 344 21.72 0.55 -8.71
C ASN A 344 20.58 -0.37 -8.26
N PHE A 345 20.00 -0.13 -7.08
CA PHE A 345 18.97 -0.95 -6.45
C PHE A 345 19.42 -2.35 -6.03
N ASN A 346 20.73 -2.64 -5.96
CA ASN A 346 21.18 -3.91 -5.40
C ASN A 346 20.95 -3.91 -3.89
N HIS A 347 20.38 -4.99 -3.38
CA HIS A 347 20.24 -5.19 -1.94
C HIS A 347 21.61 -5.13 -1.25
N ILE A 348 21.72 -4.31 -0.20
CA ILE A 348 22.89 -4.26 0.68
C ILE A 348 22.59 -5.03 1.97
N ALA A 349 21.51 -4.66 2.65
CA ALA A 349 21.13 -5.18 3.96
C ALA A 349 19.72 -4.74 4.36
N TYR A 350 19.20 -5.33 5.43
CA TYR A 350 18.02 -4.85 6.14
C TYR A 350 18.36 -3.97 7.34
N MET A 351 17.42 -3.14 7.78
CA MET A 351 17.45 -2.42 9.04
C MET A 351 16.11 -2.62 9.76
N PHE A 352 16.18 -2.87 11.07
CA PHE A 352 15.02 -3.14 11.91
C PHE A 352 15.21 -2.53 13.30
N ASP A 353 14.22 -2.67 14.16
CA ASP A 353 14.23 -2.12 15.51
C ASP A 353 15.36 -2.69 16.37
N ASN A 354 15.74 -1.96 17.43
CA ASN A 354 16.70 -2.42 18.41
C ASN A 354 16.14 -2.26 19.83
N LYS A 355 16.96 -2.52 20.85
CA LYS A 355 16.54 -2.43 22.25
C LYS A 355 15.87 -1.09 22.61
N ASN A 356 16.37 0.02 22.07
CA ASN A 356 15.99 1.37 22.50
C ASN A 356 15.09 2.08 21.48
N TYR A 357 15.09 1.67 20.21
CA TYR A 357 14.42 2.38 19.11
C TYR A 357 13.61 1.43 18.25
N LYS A 358 12.44 1.89 17.79
CA LYS A 358 11.61 1.20 16.78
C LYS A 358 12.32 1.19 15.43
N THR A 359 11.83 0.37 14.49
CA THR A 359 12.42 0.30 13.14
C THR A 359 12.46 1.69 12.51
N PRO A 360 13.61 2.09 11.93
CA PRO A 360 13.71 3.35 11.22
C PRO A 360 12.69 3.49 10.08
N PHE A 361 12.35 4.72 9.73
CA PHE A 361 11.48 5.05 8.60
C PHE A 361 12.01 6.29 7.90
N TYR A 362 11.78 6.37 6.59
CA TYR A 362 12.17 7.53 5.79
C TYR A 362 11.02 8.54 5.74
N SER A 363 11.31 9.81 6.03
CA SER A 363 10.36 10.91 5.93
C SER A 363 11.11 12.21 5.71
N ASN A 364 10.61 13.07 4.83
CA ASN A 364 11.17 14.42 4.59
C ASN A 364 12.67 14.43 4.29
N ASN A 365 13.13 13.46 3.50
CA ASN A 365 14.55 13.23 3.19
C ASN A 365 15.45 12.89 4.39
N LYS A 366 14.85 12.40 5.48
CA LYS A 366 15.53 12.04 6.72
C LYS A 366 15.16 10.62 7.11
N LEU A 367 16.15 9.85 7.58
CA LEU A 367 15.92 8.56 8.20
C LEU A 367 15.72 8.76 9.71
N LEU A 368 14.60 8.30 10.24
CA LEU A 368 14.14 8.61 11.58
C LEU A 368 13.78 7.33 12.34
N ALA A 369 13.97 7.31 13.66
CA ALA A 369 13.49 6.23 14.51
C ALA A 369 12.86 6.78 15.79
N PHE A 370 11.74 6.22 16.21
CA PHE A 370 11.12 6.54 17.49
C PHE A 370 11.80 5.79 18.63
N ASN A 371 12.18 6.50 19.68
CA ASN A 371 12.64 5.88 20.91
C ASN A 371 11.48 5.14 21.60
N LYS A 372 11.74 3.91 22.07
CA LYS A 372 10.72 3.03 22.66
C LYS A 372 10.27 3.45 24.07
N HIS A 373 11.02 4.33 24.73
CA HIS A 373 10.76 4.76 26.11
C HIS A 373 9.97 6.07 26.20
N ASN A 374 10.29 7.05 25.36
CA ASN A 374 9.65 8.37 25.37
C ASN A 374 8.82 8.67 24.11
N ASP A 375 8.80 7.76 23.13
CA ASP A 375 8.11 7.92 21.85
C ASP A 375 8.51 9.19 21.06
N LEU A 376 9.70 9.75 21.32
CA LEU A 376 10.24 10.89 20.57
C LEU A 376 11.00 10.42 19.32
N PRO A 377 10.92 11.17 18.20
CA PRO A 377 11.61 10.86 16.96
C PRO A 377 13.06 11.35 16.99
N TYR A 378 13.99 10.48 16.58
CA TYR A 378 15.41 10.80 16.46
C TYR A 378 15.88 10.63 15.02
N LEU A 379 16.79 11.51 14.59
CA LEU A 379 17.57 11.33 13.37
C LEU A 379 18.53 10.17 13.56
N VAL A 380 18.52 9.23 12.62
CA VAL A 380 19.38 8.06 12.63
C VAL A 380 20.11 7.90 11.30
N THR A 381 21.29 7.29 11.36
CA THR A 381 22.09 6.96 10.17
C THR A 381 22.46 5.48 10.19
N PRO A 382 22.39 4.76 9.05
CA PRO A 382 22.89 3.39 8.97
C PRO A 382 24.37 3.34 9.38
N LYS A 383 24.75 2.35 10.19
CA LYS A 383 26.17 2.03 10.38
C LYS A 383 26.71 1.42 9.09
N LYS A 384 28.03 1.52 8.88
CA LYS A 384 28.69 0.96 7.68
C LYS A 384 29.06 -0.52 7.81
N THR A 385 29.07 -1.05 9.04
CA THR A 385 29.45 -2.43 9.31
C THR A 385 28.28 -3.37 9.06
N LEU A 386 28.40 -4.20 8.02
CA LEU A 386 27.47 -5.29 7.76
C LEU A 386 27.57 -6.36 8.84
N LYS A 387 26.41 -6.80 9.32
CA LYS A 387 26.26 -7.94 10.22
C LYS A 387 25.35 -8.97 9.58
N THR A 388 25.42 -10.19 10.08
CA THR A 388 24.56 -11.29 9.63
C THR A 388 23.73 -11.76 10.83
N ILE A 389 22.46 -12.07 10.59
CA ILE A 389 21.55 -12.65 11.58
C ILE A 389 20.88 -13.88 10.98
N SER A 390 20.66 -14.93 11.78
CA SER A 390 19.87 -16.08 11.34
C SER A 390 18.37 -15.75 11.39
N TRP A 391 17.56 -16.41 10.56
CA TRP A 391 16.11 -16.22 10.58
C TRP A 391 15.52 -16.55 11.96
N GLN A 392 16.02 -17.59 12.63
CA GLN A 392 15.55 -17.98 13.95
C GLN A 392 15.85 -16.88 14.98
N GLU A 393 17.08 -16.37 15.00
CA GLU A 393 17.46 -15.28 15.91
C GLU A 393 16.64 -14.02 15.65
N TYR A 394 16.45 -13.66 14.37
CA TYR A 394 15.60 -12.53 14.01
C TYR A 394 14.17 -12.74 14.51
N GLU A 395 13.64 -13.94 14.27
CA GLU A 395 12.26 -14.24 14.60
C GLU A 395 11.96 -14.16 16.10
N GLU A 396 12.84 -14.74 16.91
CA GLU A 396 12.70 -14.80 18.37
C GLU A 396 12.85 -13.41 19.03
N ASN A 397 13.70 -12.55 18.47
CA ASN A 397 14.07 -11.28 19.11
C ASN A 397 13.34 -10.04 18.56
N HIS A 398 12.83 -10.09 17.32
CA HIS A 398 12.27 -8.91 16.64
C HIS A 398 10.78 -9.00 16.30
N PHE A 399 10.16 -10.18 16.36
CA PHE A 399 8.70 -10.25 16.29
C PHE A 399 8.05 -10.23 17.66
N THR A 400 6.98 -9.44 17.78
CA THR A 400 6.14 -9.43 19.00
C THR A 400 4.92 -10.33 18.79
N GLN A 401 4.74 -11.33 19.64
CA GLN A 401 3.54 -12.18 19.59
C GLN A 401 2.27 -11.37 19.82
N LYS A 402 1.24 -11.61 19.02
CA LYS A 402 -0.11 -11.13 19.32
C LYS A 402 -0.51 -11.78 20.64
N PHE A 403 -0.74 -10.97 21.67
CA PHE A 403 -1.39 -11.44 22.89
C PHE A 403 -2.77 -11.99 22.54
N LEU A 404 -2.86 -13.32 22.41
CA LEU A 404 -4.12 -14.02 22.44
C LEU A 404 -4.66 -13.83 23.85
N SER A 405 -5.43 -12.76 24.08
CA SER A 405 -6.07 -12.58 25.37
C SER A 405 -6.84 -13.87 25.67
N SER A 406 -6.40 -14.62 26.69
CA SER A 406 -7.06 -15.81 27.22
C SER A 406 -8.41 -15.50 27.86
N LYS A 407 -9.00 -14.32 27.56
CA LYS A 407 -10.38 -13.99 27.91
C LYS A 407 -11.25 -15.08 27.28
N ARG A 408 -11.81 -15.93 28.16
CA ARG A 408 -12.72 -17.03 27.83
C ARG A 408 -13.50 -16.68 26.57
N LYS A 409 -13.29 -17.46 25.51
CA LYS A 409 -14.15 -17.43 24.33
C LYS A 409 -15.57 -17.67 24.83
N ILE A 410 -16.42 -16.66 24.75
CA ILE A 410 -17.83 -16.81 25.11
C ILE A 410 -18.57 -17.22 23.84
N SER A 411 -19.44 -18.22 23.93
CA SER A 411 -20.26 -18.57 22.78
C SER A 411 -21.16 -17.39 22.41
N ILE A 412 -21.58 -17.30 21.14
CA ILE A 412 -22.51 -16.23 20.73
C ILE A 412 -23.79 -16.27 21.58
N ILE A 413 -24.26 -17.46 21.97
CA ILE A 413 -25.39 -17.65 22.87
C ILE A 413 -25.12 -17.02 24.24
N GLN A 414 -23.93 -17.23 24.81
CA GLN A 414 -23.54 -16.59 26.08
C GLN A 414 -23.42 -15.06 25.93
N TYR A 415 -22.92 -14.58 24.78
CA TYR A 415 -22.84 -13.15 24.49
C TYR A 415 -24.23 -12.50 24.39
N LEU A 416 -25.16 -13.12 23.65
CA LEU A 416 -26.53 -12.64 23.47
C LEU A 416 -27.30 -12.66 24.80
N LYS A 417 -27.14 -13.73 25.60
CA LYS A 417 -27.70 -13.79 26.97
C LYS A 417 -27.18 -12.67 27.86
N LYS A 418 -25.87 -12.39 27.82
CA LYS A 418 -25.26 -11.28 28.57
C LYS A 418 -25.78 -9.90 28.12
N LYS A 419 -26.17 -9.77 26.86
CA LYS A 419 -26.80 -8.57 26.30
C LYS A 419 -28.32 -8.52 26.50
N HIS A 420 -28.89 -9.46 27.26
CA HIS A 420 -30.33 -9.58 27.51
C HIS A 420 -31.16 -9.71 26.23
N ILE A 421 -30.58 -10.27 25.16
CA ILE A 421 -31.28 -10.47 23.89
C ILE A 421 -32.08 -11.78 23.99
N PRO A 422 -33.40 -11.75 23.72
CA PRO A 422 -34.26 -12.91 23.89
C PRO A 422 -33.94 -14.01 22.86
N LYS A 423 -34.19 -15.27 23.25
CA LYS A 423 -34.18 -16.39 22.30
C LYS A 423 -35.25 -16.13 21.23
N ASN A 424 -34.91 -16.38 19.96
CA ASN A 424 -35.75 -16.12 18.77
C ASN A 424 -35.81 -14.64 18.32
N ALA A 425 -34.83 -13.82 18.73
CA ALA A 425 -34.59 -12.52 18.13
C ALA A 425 -33.77 -12.65 16.83
N LEU A 426 -34.07 -11.82 15.83
CA LEU A 426 -33.15 -11.61 14.70
C LEU A 426 -32.04 -10.68 15.17
N VAL A 427 -30.79 -11.14 15.10
CA VAL A 427 -29.63 -10.35 15.51
C VAL A 427 -28.80 -9.98 14.31
N VAL A 428 -28.73 -8.69 14.01
CA VAL A 428 -27.90 -8.18 12.92
C VAL A 428 -26.58 -7.67 13.49
N VAL A 429 -25.47 -8.24 13.01
CA VAL A 429 -24.13 -7.88 13.49
C VAL A 429 -23.46 -6.98 12.46
N ILE A 430 -23.18 -5.73 12.86
CA ILE A 430 -22.47 -4.77 12.03
C ILE A 430 -20.98 -4.93 12.29
N ASN A 431 -20.23 -5.38 11.28
CA ASN A 431 -18.77 -5.49 11.36
C ASN A 431 -18.12 -4.12 11.17
N LEU A 432 -17.45 -3.62 12.21
CA LEU A 432 -16.79 -2.32 12.20
C LEU A 432 -15.32 -2.38 11.78
N ARG A 433 -14.85 -3.46 11.12
CA ARG A 433 -13.46 -3.51 10.63
C ARG A 433 -13.15 -2.46 9.57
N TYR A 434 -14.15 -2.05 8.78
CA TYR A 434 -14.04 -0.99 7.78
C TYR A 434 -15.35 -0.19 7.72
N PRO A 435 -15.65 0.66 8.72
CA PRO A 435 -16.93 1.32 8.77
C PRO A 435 -16.96 2.48 7.75
N CYS A 436 -17.83 2.36 6.75
CA CYS A 436 -18.29 3.54 6.00
C CYS A 436 -19.08 4.44 6.97
N GLY A 437 -18.48 5.56 7.39
CA GLY A 437 -19.08 6.47 8.39
C GLY A 437 -20.47 6.97 7.99
N SER A 438 -20.65 7.31 6.70
CA SER A 438 -21.95 7.72 6.15
C SER A 438 -22.99 6.60 6.18
N CYS A 439 -22.58 5.37 5.85
CA CYS A 439 -23.45 4.19 5.88
C CYS A 439 -23.86 3.85 7.31
N LEU A 440 -22.93 3.93 8.27
CA LEU A 440 -23.21 3.72 9.69
C LEU A 440 -24.17 4.81 10.22
N LYS A 441 -23.95 6.08 9.83
CA LYS A 441 -24.81 7.21 10.24
C LYS A 441 -26.23 7.06 9.68
N TYR A 442 -26.36 6.71 8.40
CA TYR A 442 -27.65 6.41 7.79
C TYR A 442 -28.36 5.26 8.50
N LEU A 443 -27.68 4.13 8.69
CA LEU A 443 -28.22 2.97 9.38
C LEU A 443 -28.68 3.30 10.80
N MET A 444 -27.87 4.01 11.58
CA MET A 444 -28.22 4.42 12.95
C MET A 444 -29.41 5.40 12.98
N SER A 445 -29.52 6.28 11.99
CA SER A 445 -30.66 7.18 11.84
C SER A 445 -31.94 6.43 11.52
N GLU A 446 -31.92 5.53 10.55
CA GLU A 446 -33.06 4.67 10.19
C GLU A 446 -33.52 3.81 11.38
N MET A 447 -32.57 3.26 12.14
CA MET A 447 -32.86 2.51 13.35
C MET A 447 -33.55 3.34 14.43
N LYS A 448 -33.10 4.59 14.64
CA LYS A 448 -33.71 5.51 15.61
C LYS A 448 -35.14 5.85 15.21
N ASN A 449 -35.36 6.09 13.93
CA ASN A 449 -36.67 6.49 13.39
C ASN A 449 -37.70 5.35 13.44
N ASN A 450 -37.27 4.09 13.46
CA ASN A 450 -38.15 2.93 13.38
C ASN A 450 -38.18 2.06 14.65
N LEU A 451 -37.67 2.57 15.77
CA LEU A 451 -37.38 1.80 17.00
C LEU A 451 -38.52 0.88 17.45
N GLU A 452 -39.78 1.35 17.39
CA GLU A 452 -40.95 0.59 17.83
C GLU A 452 -41.26 -0.62 16.93
N ALA A 453 -41.06 -0.49 15.61
CA ALA A 453 -41.20 -1.60 14.67
C ALA A 453 -40.12 -2.66 14.92
N TYR A 454 -38.89 -2.25 15.22
CA TYR A 454 -37.80 -3.16 15.56
C TYR A 454 -38.05 -3.93 16.85
N LYS A 455 -38.52 -3.24 17.90
CA LYS A 455 -38.93 -3.88 19.16
C LYS A 455 -40.06 -4.89 18.95
N LYS A 456 -41.10 -4.51 18.20
CA LYS A 456 -42.24 -5.38 17.88
C LYS A 456 -41.79 -6.66 17.16
N ASN A 457 -40.84 -6.54 16.23
CA ASN A 457 -40.32 -7.67 15.46
C ASN A 457 -39.14 -8.40 16.12
N LYS A 458 -38.76 -8.04 17.36
CA LYS A 458 -37.62 -8.62 18.10
C LYS A 458 -36.31 -8.59 17.29
N ILE A 459 -36.05 -7.50 16.58
CA ILE A 459 -34.82 -7.31 15.81
C ILE A 459 -33.83 -6.50 16.66
N TYR A 460 -32.64 -7.03 16.87
CA TYR A 460 -31.58 -6.43 17.68
C TYR A 460 -30.30 -6.28 16.88
N TRP A 461 -29.55 -5.21 17.17
CA TRP A 461 -28.32 -4.90 16.46
C TRP A 461 -27.12 -4.95 17.40
N LEU A 462 -26.02 -5.47 16.89
CA LEU A 462 -24.75 -5.51 17.61
C LEU A 462 -23.66 -4.87 16.75
N CYS A 463 -23.12 -3.76 17.22
CA CYS A 463 -21.88 -3.21 16.69
C CYS A 463 -20.71 -4.05 17.24
N SER A 464 -19.94 -4.68 16.35
CA SER A 464 -18.80 -5.50 16.75
C SER A 464 -17.60 -5.26 15.85
N ILE A 465 -16.43 -5.09 16.45
CA ILE A 465 -15.15 -5.32 15.77
C ILE A 465 -14.98 -6.84 15.76
N ILE A 466 -15.45 -7.52 14.70
CA ILE A 466 -15.43 -8.99 14.67
C ILE A 466 -13.98 -9.46 14.50
N SER A 467 -13.28 -9.69 15.61
CA SER A 467 -12.14 -10.61 15.71
C SER A 467 -12.42 -11.76 16.67
N LYS A 468 -13.66 -11.88 17.19
CA LYS A 468 -14.01 -12.74 18.34
C LYS A 468 -15.16 -13.73 18.15
N LEU A 469 -15.76 -13.84 16.96
CA LEU A 469 -16.85 -14.80 16.73
C LEU A 469 -16.46 -15.74 15.58
N LYS A 470 -16.46 -17.06 15.83
CA LYS A 470 -16.37 -18.05 14.76
C LYS A 470 -17.66 -17.99 13.95
N SER A 471 -17.53 -17.93 12.64
CA SER A 471 -18.59 -18.22 11.68
C SER A 471 -19.13 -19.63 11.94
N GLY A 472 -20.32 -19.71 12.53
CA GLY A 472 -21.19 -20.87 12.39
C GLY A 472 -22.16 -20.53 11.29
N ILE A 473 -22.03 -21.20 10.14
CA ILE A 473 -23.08 -21.24 9.13
C ILE A 473 -24.32 -21.79 9.82
N PHE A 474 -25.40 -21.03 9.81
CA PHE A 474 -26.73 -21.58 10.05
C PHE A 474 -27.60 -21.16 8.88
N ALA A 475 -27.83 -22.12 7.99
CA ALA A 475 -28.97 -22.13 7.11
C ALA A 475 -30.24 -22.17 7.97
N THR A 476 -31.24 -21.38 7.57
CA THR A 476 -32.64 -21.74 7.72
C THR A 476 -33.21 -21.90 6.34
#